data_AF-A0A9E3NE21-F1
#
_entry.id   AF-A0A9E3NE21-F1
#
_cell.length_a   1.000
_cell.length_b   1.000
_cell.length_c   1.000
_cell.angle_alpha   90.00
_cell.angle_beta   90.00
_cell.angle_gamma   90.00
#
_symmetry.space_group_name_H-M   'P 1'
#
loop_
_entity.id
_entity.type
_entity.pdbx_description
1 polymer ?
#
loop_
_entity_poly.entity_id
_entity_poly.type
_entity_poly.pdbx_seq_one_letter_code
_entity_poly.pdbx_strand_id
1 'polypeptide(L)'
;MVGGDWSPSVLVIGIASQFGSKGKIQTYVILTLCVFKLEDLTAYQVASQYRRTIQPIIRSLPKHELYELGMQMRRASRSPAANVAEGYGRYHYQENIQFCRIARASLNEMKAHLNCALEEKYISQETYEYLYSETEKTSKIINGYISFLKKERARKK
;
A
#
# COMPACT_ATOMS: atom_id res chain seq x y z
N MET A 1 21.25 -21.35 2.59
CA MET A 1 20.44 -20.50 3.50
C MET A 1 19.17 -20.13 2.75
N VAL A 2 18.10 -20.90 2.95
CA VAL A 2 16.83 -20.68 2.26
C VAL A 2 16.19 -19.44 2.90
N GLY A 3 16.07 -18.35 2.15
CA GLY A 3 15.50 -17.11 2.65
C GLY A 3 14.08 -17.38 3.13
N GLY A 4 13.83 -17.23 4.44
CA GLY A 4 12.57 -17.63 5.06
C GLY A 4 11.36 -17.01 4.34
N ASP A 5 10.59 -17.85 3.66
CA ASP A 5 9.38 -17.49 2.95
C ASP A 5 8.42 -16.78 3.91
N TRP A 6 7.91 -15.63 3.49
CA TRP A 6 6.82 -14.95 4.18
C TRP A 6 5.50 -15.51 3.66
N SER A 7 4.76 -16.20 4.53
CA SER A 7 3.36 -16.51 4.30
C SER A 7 2.51 -15.45 5.01
N PRO A 8 1.51 -14.84 4.34
CA PRO A 8 0.56 -13.91 4.95
C PRO A 8 -0.47 -14.66 5.79
N SER A 9 -0.06 -15.67 6.57
CA SER A 9 -0.96 -16.51 7.34
C SER A 9 -0.68 -16.36 8.83
N VAL A 10 -1.70 -16.01 9.61
CA VAL A 10 -1.65 -16.03 11.07
C VAL A 10 -2.47 -17.19 11.58
N LEU A 11 -1.87 -17.99 12.48
CA LEU A 11 -2.59 -19.01 13.22
C LEU A 11 -3.34 -18.33 14.37
N VAL A 12 -4.67 -18.35 14.31
CA VAL A 12 -5.53 -17.89 15.40
C VAL A 12 -5.95 -19.12 16.21
N ILE A 13 -5.63 -19.13 17.50
CA ILE A 13 -6.00 -20.20 18.44
C ILE A 13 -7.24 -19.74 19.20
N GLY A 14 -8.37 -20.38 18.92
CA GLY A 14 -9.62 -20.19 19.66
C GLY A 14 -9.86 -21.37 20.61
N ILE A 15 -10.50 -21.09 21.75
CA ILE A 15 -11.00 -22.14 22.65
C ILE A 15 -12.53 -22.10 22.60
N ALA A 16 -13.14 -23.21 22.19
CA ALA A 16 -14.59 -23.39 22.26
C ALA A 16 -14.92 -24.47 23.28
N SER A 17 -15.92 -24.24 24.12
CA SER A 17 -16.41 -25.23 25.09
C SER A 17 -17.85 -25.57 24.79
N GLN A 18 -18.19 -26.87 24.82
CA GLN A 18 -19.56 -27.35 24.70
C GLN A 18 -19.98 -28.10 25.96
N PHE A 19 -21.21 -27.85 26.42
CA PHE A 19 -21.81 -28.59 27.52
C PHE A 19 -22.48 -29.86 26.98
N GLY A 20 -21.96 -31.01 27.37
CA GLY A 20 -22.55 -32.31 27.05
C GLY A 20 -23.76 -32.63 27.94
N SER A 21 -24.68 -33.46 27.45
CA SER A 21 -25.98 -33.76 28.09
C SER A 21 -25.90 -34.44 29.47
N LYS A 22 -24.70 -34.79 29.95
CA LYS A 22 -24.42 -35.40 31.26
C LYS A 22 -23.59 -34.50 32.19
N GLY A 23 -23.56 -33.19 31.96
CA GLY A 23 -22.82 -32.24 32.80
C GLY A 23 -21.30 -32.24 32.60
N LYS A 24 -20.79 -32.87 31.54
CA LYS A 24 -19.37 -32.83 31.16
C LYS A 24 -19.11 -31.66 30.21
N ILE A 25 -18.07 -30.87 30.47
CA ILE A 25 -17.59 -29.84 29.56
C ILE A 25 -16.57 -30.48 28.62
N GLN A 26 -16.81 -30.38 27.32
CA GLN A 26 -15.85 -30.76 26.29
C GLN A 26 -15.24 -29.49 25.70
N THR A 27 -13.92 -29.35 25.82
CA THR A 27 -13.18 -28.21 25.29
C THR A 27 -12.51 -28.60 23.97
N TYR A 28 -12.61 -27.73 22.98
CA TYR A 28 -11.99 -27.85 21.67
C TYR A 28 -11.03 -26.69 21.45
N VAL A 29 -9.82 -27.01 20.99
CA VAL A 29 -8.89 -26.02 20.45
C VAL A 29 -9.20 -25.89 18.96
N ILE A 30 -9.66 -24.70 18.55
CA ILE A 30 -9.92 -24.37 17.15
C ILE A 30 -8.68 -23.66 16.61
N LEU A 31 -8.06 -24.27 15.60
CA LEU A 31 -6.95 -23.68 14.86
C LEU A 31 -7.50 -23.09 13.56
N THR A 32 -7.64 -21.78 13.50
CA THR A 32 -8.05 -21.08 12.28
C THR A 32 -6.82 -20.46 11.62
N LEU A 33 -6.54 -20.88 10.38
CA LEU A 33 -5.53 -20.23 9.55
C LEU A 33 -6.17 -19.01 8.87
N CYS A 34 -5.79 -17.81 9.28
CA CYS A 34 -6.24 -16.58 8.63
C CYS A 34 -5.22 -16.18 7.56
N VAL A 35 -5.63 -16.23 6.28
CA VAL A 35 -4.80 -15.79 5.15
C VAL A 35 -5.13 -14.33 4.85
N PHE A 36 -4.19 -13.43 5.11
CA PHE A 36 -4.29 -12.02 4.74
C PHE A 36 -4.18 -11.89 3.24
N LYS A 37 -5.13 -11.21 2.61
CA LYS A 37 -5.13 -10.92 1.17
C LYS A 37 -4.45 -9.58 0.89
N LEU A 38 -4.13 -9.32 -0.38
CA LEU A 38 -3.60 -8.02 -0.81
C LEU A 38 -4.58 -6.89 -0.44
N GLU A 39 -5.87 -7.13 -0.61
CA GLU A 39 -6.94 -6.17 -0.37
C GLU A 39 -7.06 -5.76 1.11
N ASP A 40 -6.52 -6.56 2.03
CA ASP A 40 -6.48 -6.25 3.47
C ASP A 40 -5.31 -5.32 3.82
N LEU A 41 -4.34 -5.15 2.92
CA LEU A 41 -3.17 -4.33 3.17
C LEU A 41 -3.51 -2.85 3.07
N THR A 42 -3.45 -2.13 4.20
CA THR A 42 -3.70 -0.68 4.25
C THR A 42 -2.83 0.11 3.27
N ALA A 43 -1.56 -0.28 3.08
CA ALA A 43 -0.68 0.35 2.09
C ALA A 43 -1.22 0.24 0.66
N TYR A 44 -1.80 -0.91 0.30
CA TYR A 44 -2.41 -1.12 -1.01
C TYR A 44 -3.72 -0.34 -1.16
N GLN A 45 -4.58 -0.35 -0.13
CA GLN A 45 -5.85 0.37 -0.13
C GLN A 45 -5.64 1.88 -0.30
N VAL A 46 -4.73 2.46 0.49
CA VAL A 46 -4.41 3.90 0.44
C VAL A 46 -3.77 4.27 -0.90
N ALA A 47 -2.81 3.48 -1.39
CA ALA A 47 -2.21 3.71 -2.71
C ALA A 47 -3.23 3.60 -3.86
N SER A 48 -4.19 2.68 -3.75
CA SER A 48 -5.27 2.52 -4.73
C SER A 48 -6.25 3.69 -4.71
N GLN A 49 -6.55 4.22 -3.52
CA GLN A 49 -7.36 5.42 -3.36
C GLN A 49 -6.64 6.67 -3.88
N TYR A 50 -5.35 6.79 -3.63
CA TYR A 50 -4.54 7.92 -4.09
C TYR A 50 -4.63 8.14 -5.60
N ARG A 51 -4.59 7.07 -6.40
CA ARG A 51 -4.83 7.15 -7.85
C ARG A 51 -6.16 7.82 -8.20
N ARG A 52 -7.23 7.51 -7.45
CA ARG A 52 -8.57 8.09 -7.67
C ARG A 52 -8.60 9.57 -7.31
N THR A 53 -7.83 9.99 -6.29
CA THR A 53 -7.67 11.40 -5.92
C THR A 53 -6.98 12.22 -7.02
N ILE A 54 -5.96 11.67 -7.68
CA ILE A 54 -5.19 12.37 -8.72
C ILE A 54 -5.93 12.42 -10.07
N GLN A 55 -6.74 11.41 -10.38
CA GLN A 55 -7.33 11.22 -11.70
C GLN A 55 -8.18 12.40 -12.23
N PRO A 56 -9.01 13.09 -11.41
CA PRO A 56 -9.74 14.28 -11.82
C PRO A 56 -8.82 15.44 -12.23
N ILE A 57 -7.72 15.62 -11.51
CA ILE A 57 -6.76 16.71 -11.74
C ILE A 57 -6.03 16.51 -13.06
N ILE A 58 -5.63 15.27 -13.37
CA ILE A 58 -5.06 14.94 -14.69
C ILE A 58 -6.04 15.31 -15.81
N ARG A 59 -7.34 15.15 -15.59
CA ARG A 59 -8.36 15.47 -16.61
C ARG A 59 -8.66 16.96 -16.73
N SER A 60 -8.32 17.77 -15.72
CA SER A 60 -8.49 19.22 -15.75
C SER A 60 -7.30 19.97 -16.36
N LEU A 61 -6.18 19.28 -16.63
CA LEU A 61 -5.03 19.89 -17.30
C LEU A 61 -5.39 20.40 -18.71
N PRO A 62 -4.66 21.41 -19.21
CA PRO A 62 -4.78 21.84 -20.60
C PRO A 62 -4.58 20.67 -21.58
N LYS A 63 -5.29 20.71 -22.72
CA LYS A 63 -5.28 19.59 -23.69
C LYS A 63 -3.87 19.21 -24.17
N HIS A 64 -2.97 20.19 -24.33
CA HIS A 64 -1.59 19.95 -24.76
C HIS A 64 -0.76 19.23 -23.67
N GLU A 65 -1.07 19.45 -22.40
CA GLU A 65 -0.38 18.82 -21.27
C GLU A 65 -0.87 17.40 -20.95
N LEU A 66 -2.00 16.96 -21.49
CA LEU A 66 -2.55 15.63 -21.19
C LEU A 66 -1.60 14.49 -21.58
N TYR A 67 -0.81 14.69 -22.63
CA TYR A 67 0.16 13.72 -23.14
C TYR A 67 1.58 13.94 -22.59
N GLU A 68 1.85 15.12 -22.03
CA GLU A 68 3.10 15.47 -21.37
C GLU A 68 2.96 15.24 -19.86
N LEU A 69 2.76 16.31 -19.07
CA LEU A 69 2.64 16.24 -17.62
C LEU A 69 1.54 15.28 -17.16
N GLY A 70 0.38 15.29 -17.82
CA GLY A 70 -0.75 14.43 -17.50
C GLY A 70 -0.44 12.94 -17.65
N MET A 71 0.42 12.55 -18.60
CA MET A 71 0.85 11.16 -18.74
C MET A 71 1.81 10.76 -17.62
N GLN A 72 2.74 11.63 -17.26
CA GLN A 72 3.70 11.39 -16.18
C GLN A 72 2.99 11.26 -14.83
N MET A 73 2.09 12.19 -14.49
CA MET A 73 1.23 12.11 -13.31
C MET A 73 0.38 10.83 -13.28
N ARG A 74 -0.14 10.39 -14.43
CA ARG A 74 -0.93 9.15 -14.50
C ARG A 74 -0.10 7.92 -14.16
N ARG A 75 1.16 7.86 -14.62
CA ARG A 75 2.09 6.77 -14.29
C ARG A 75 2.48 6.83 -12.82
N ALA A 76 2.90 8.00 -12.34
CA ALA A 76 3.30 8.23 -10.95
C ALA A 76 2.18 7.93 -9.94
N SER A 77 0.91 8.18 -10.28
CA SER A 77 -0.23 7.87 -9.40
C SER A 77 -0.66 6.39 -9.40
N ARG A 78 -0.39 5.64 -10.49
CA ARG A 78 -0.71 4.20 -10.60
C ARG A 78 0.37 3.31 -9.99
N SER A 79 1.63 3.74 -10.12
CA SER A 79 2.82 3.01 -9.68
C SER A 79 2.78 2.56 -8.21
N PRO A 80 2.33 3.38 -7.23
CA PRO A 80 2.36 2.98 -5.82
C PRO A 80 1.56 1.71 -5.53
N ALA A 81 0.32 1.62 -6.01
CA ALA A 81 -0.52 0.44 -5.78
C ALA A 81 0.01 -0.80 -6.52
N ALA A 82 0.48 -0.61 -7.76
CA ALA A 82 1.04 -1.69 -8.57
C ALA A 82 2.30 -2.30 -7.91
N ASN A 83 3.22 -1.45 -7.45
CA ASN A 83 4.43 -1.91 -6.78
C ASN A 83 4.13 -2.56 -5.41
N VAL A 84 3.19 -2.03 -4.63
CA VAL A 84 2.79 -2.68 -3.37
C VAL A 84 2.20 -4.08 -3.65
N ALA A 85 1.36 -4.22 -4.66
CA ALA A 85 0.79 -5.50 -5.07
C ALA A 85 1.85 -6.49 -5.55
N GLU A 86 2.76 -6.02 -6.41
CA GLU A 86 3.84 -6.85 -6.93
C GLU A 86 4.77 -7.32 -5.81
N GLY A 87 5.19 -6.40 -4.93
CA GLY A 87 6.01 -6.73 -3.77
C GLY A 87 5.34 -7.74 -2.83
N TYR A 88 4.05 -7.56 -2.55
CA TYR A 88 3.26 -8.49 -1.74
C TYR A 88 3.26 -9.91 -2.35
N GLY A 89 3.12 -10.03 -3.67
CA GLY A 89 3.08 -11.31 -4.38
C GLY A 89 4.41 -12.05 -4.51
N ARG A 90 5.55 -11.44 -4.10
CA ARG A 90 6.87 -12.09 -4.16
C ARG A 90 7.15 -13.04 -3.00
N TYR A 91 6.36 -13.01 -1.93
CA TYR A 91 6.53 -13.85 -0.73
C TYR A 91 7.91 -13.78 -0.04
N HIS A 92 8.73 -12.78 -0.39
CA HIS A 92 10.04 -12.54 0.21
C HIS A 92 10.17 -11.09 0.68
N TYR A 93 10.57 -10.91 1.95
CA TYR A 93 10.64 -9.57 2.55
C TYR A 93 11.57 -8.60 1.81
N GLN A 94 12.74 -9.06 1.36
CA GLN A 94 13.71 -8.18 0.70
C GLN A 94 13.18 -7.64 -0.63
N GLU A 95 12.52 -8.48 -1.42
CA GLU A 95 11.90 -8.07 -2.69
C GLU A 95 10.69 -7.16 -2.42
N ASN A 96 9.82 -7.51 -1.48
CA ASN A 96 8.68 -6.68 -1.11
C ASN A 96 9.13 -5.27 -0.67
N ILE A 97 10.17 -5.17 0.16
CA ILE A 97 10.79 -3.89 0.55
C ILE A 97 11.29 -3.12 -0.68
N GLN A 98 11.90 -3.80 -1.66
CA GLN A 98 12.41 -3.16 -2.87
C GLN A 98 11.29 -2.56 -3.70
N PHE A 99 10.21 -3.31 -3.95
CA PHE A 99 9.04 -2.78 -4.65
C PHE A 99 8.37 -1.63 -3.89
N CYS A 100 8.24 -1.71 -2.56
CA CYS A 100 7.72 -0.60 -1.77
C CYS A 100 8.59 0.66 -1.85
N ARG A 101 9.92 0.54 -2.05
CA ARG A 101 10.80 1.70 -2.31
C ARG A 101 10.54 2.33 -3.67
N ILE A 102 10.23 1.52 -4.69
CA ILE A 102 9.83 2.03 -6.01
C ILE A 102 8.49 2.78 -5.89
N ALA A 103 7.52 2.22 -5.16
CA ALA A 103 6.25 2.90 -4.85
C ALA A 103 6.49 4.28 -4.22
N ARG A 104 7.40 4.36 -3.25
CA ARG A 104 7.79 5.63 -2.61
C ARG A 104 8.50 6.59 -3.57
N ALA A 105 9.35 6.09 -4.47
CA ALA A 105 10.01 6.92 -5.47
C ALA A 105 8.98 7.58 -6.40
N SER A 106 7.98 6.83 -6.87
CA SER A 106 6.90 7.40 -7.70
C SER A 106 6.05 8.45 -6.98
N LEU A 107 5.89 8.38 -5.66
CA LEU A 107 5.25 9.46 -4.90
C LEU A 107 6.11 10.72 -4.85
N ASN A 108 7.44 10.59 -4.80
CA ASN A 108 8.33 11.74 -4.89
C ASN A 108 8.31 12.36 -6.29
N GLU A 109 8.24 11.54 -7.34
CA GLU A 109 8.01 12.03 -8.72
C GLU A 109 6.70 12.81 -8.80
N MET A 110 5.62 12.32 -8.19
CA MET A 110 4.36 13.07 -8.17
C MET A 110 4.51 14.44 -7.50
N LYS A 111 5.27 14.57 -6.40
CA LYS A 111 5.53 15.88 -5.78
C LYS A 111 6.18 16.84 -6.78
N ALA A 112 7.17 16.37 -7.54
CA ALA A 112 7.79 17.20 -8.58
C ALA A 112 6.79 17.60 -9.68
N HIS A 113 5.91 16.68 -10.12
CA HIS A 113 4.87 16.99 -11.08
C HIS A 113 3.83 18.00 -10.55
N LEU A 114 3.48 17.91 -9.25
CA LEU A 114 2.58 18.88 -8.61
C LEU A 114 3.22 20.27 -8.52
N ASN A 115 4.52 20.36 -8.25
CA ASN A 115 5.26 21.63 -8.27
C ASN A 115 5.20 22.26 -9.68
N CYS A 116 5.52 21.49 -10.72
CA CYS A 116 5.43 21.93 -12.12
C CYS A 116 4.00 22.40 -12.47
N ALA A 117 2.96 21.62 -12.09
CA ALA A 117 1.58 22.01 -12.33
C ALA A 117 1.19 23.34 -11.64
N LEU A 118 1.74 23.61 -10.46
CA LEU A 118 1.50 24.86 -9.73
C LEU A 118 2.27 26.04 -10.37
N GLU A 119 3.56 25.85 -10.66
CA GLU A 119 4.43 26.87 -11.27
C GLU A 119 3.90 27.33 -12.65
N GLU A 120 3.39 26.38 -13.43
CA GLU A 120 2.78 26.62 -14.74
C GLU A 120 1.29 27.06 -14.65
N LYS A 121 0.77 27.22 -13.42
CA LYS A 121 -0.59 27.69 -13.12
C LYS A 121 -1.71 26.80 -13.67
N TYR A 122 -1.47 25.50 -13.82
CA TYR A 122 -2.50 24.54 -14.22
C TYR A 122 -3.43 24.13 -13.06
N ILE A 123 -2.98 24.30 -11.83
CA ILE A 123 -3.76 24.06 -10.61
C ILE A 123 -3.68 25.25 -9.66
N SER A 124 -4.72 25.42 -8.82
CA SER A 124 -4.71 26.43 -7.76
C SER A 124 -3.79 26.03 -6.61
N GLN A 125 -3.37 27.02 -5.81
CA GLN A 125 -2.62 26.78 -4.57
C GLN A 125 -3.36 25.83 -3.61
N GLU A 126 -4.67 26.01 -3.46
CA GLU A 126 -5.52 25.13 -2.64
C GLU A 126 -5.51 23.68 -3.15
N THR A 127 -5.64 23.51 -4.47
CA THR A 127 -5.58 22.18 -5.10
C THR A 127 -4.21 21.54 -4.88
N TYR A 128 -3.14 22.31 -5.07
CA TYR A 128 -1.78 21.85 -4.83
C TYR A 128 -1.59 21.37 -3.38
N GLU A 129 -1.98 22.17 -2.39
CA GLU A 129 -1.83 21.83 -0.97
C GLU A 129 -2.59 20.55 -0.61
N TYR A 130 -3.83 20.42 -1.09
CA TYR A 130 -4.62 19.20 -0.92
C TYR A 130 -3.91 17.97 -1.50
N LEU A 131 -3.49 18.02 -2.77
CA LEU A 131 -2.87 16.87 -3.43
C LEU A 131 -1.49 16.53 -2.85
N TYR A 132 -0.72 17.55 -2.47
CA TYR A 132 0.57 17.37 -1.83
C TYR A 132 0.38 16.68 -0.47
N SER A 133 -0.62 17.09 0.32
CA SER A 133 -0.95 16.46 1.59
C SER A 133 -1.35 14.99 1.45
N GLU A 134 -2.16 14.65 0.44
CA GLU A 134 -2.55 13.26 0.14
C GLU A 134 -1.36 12.42 -0.34
N THR A 135 -0.42 13.04 -1.06
CA THR A 135 0.85 12.42 -1.47
C THR A 135 1.72 12.10 -0.26
N GLU A 136 1.87 13.04 0.67
CA GLU A 136 2.62 12.85 1.92
C GLU A 136 1.99 11.77 2.81
N LYS A 137 0.67 11.80 2.97
CA LYS A 137 -0.07 10.77 3.70
C LYS A 137 0.16 9.38 3.12
N THR A 138 0.07 9.23 1.81
CA THR A 138 0.34 7.95 1.11
C THR A 138 1.78 7.50 1.32
N SER A 139 2.74 8.43 1.23
CA SER A 139 4.16 8.15 1.48
C SER A 139 4.43 7.69 2.92
N LYS A 140 3.79 8.30 3.92
CA LYS A 140 3.89 7.89 5.32
C LYS A 140 3.42 6.46 5.53
N ILE A 141 2.27 6.08 4.95
CA ILE A 141 1.74 4.71 5.06
C ILE A 141 2.68 3.69 4.41
N ILE A 142 3.20 3.98 3.21
CA ILE A 142 4.16 3.10 2.53
C ILE A 142 5.46 2.97 3.34
N ASN A 143 5.97 4.05 3.92
CA ASN A 143 7.14 4.01 4.80
C ASN A 143 6.89 3.21 6.09
N GLY A 144 5.68 3.28 6.64
CA GLY A 144 5.24 2.43 7.75
C GLY A 144 5.30 0.95 7.37
N TYR A 145 4.79 0.60 6.19
CA TYR A 145 4.83 -0.79 5.70
C TYR A 145 6.26 -1.28 5.44
N ILE A 146 7.13 -0.45 4.85
CA ILE A 146 8.56 -0.77 4.70
C ILE A 146 9.21 -1.04 6.05
N SER A 147 8.92 -0.22 7.06
CA SER A 147 9.46 -0.38 8.41
C SER A 147 9.00 -1.68 9.06
N PHE A 148 7.72 -2.02 8.89
CA PHE A 148 7.16 -3.31 9.30
C PHE A 148 7.90 -4.49 8.63
N LEU A 149 8.01 -4.50 7.30
CA LEU A 149 8.67 -5.58 6.56
C LEU A 149 10.14 -5.76 6.98
N LYS A 150 10.86 -4.66 7.23
CA LYS A 150 12.24 -4.71 7.75
C LYS A 150 12.31 -5.39 9.12
N LYS A 151 11.37 -5.05 10.02
CA LYS A 151 11.29 -5.64 11.36
C LYS A 151 11.01 -7.14 11.29
N GLU A 152 10.05 -7.54 10.46
CA GLU A 152 9.73 -8.96 10.29
C GLU A 152 10.89 -9.76 9.68
N ARG A 153 11.57 -9.21 8.67
CA ARG A 153 12.78 -9.82 8.11
C ARG A 153 13.86 -10.04 9.17
N ALA A 154 14.07 -9.07 10.06
CA ALA A 154 15.07 -9.18 11.12
C ALA A 154 14.71 -10.25 12.16
N ARG A 155 13.42 -10.49 12.43
CA ARG A 155 12.95 -11.54 13.35
C ARG A 155 13.14 -12.97 12.81
N LYS A 156 13.17 -13.13 11.49
CA LYS A 156 13.36 -14.43 10.83
C LYS A 156 14.84 -14.79 10.58
N LYS A 157 15.77 -13.89 10.91
CA LYS A 157 17.21 -14.19 10.92
C LYS A 157 17.58 -14.81 12.26
#